data_AF-A0A3D4E8G0-F1
#
_entry.id   AF-A0A3D4E8G0-F1
#
_cell.length_a   1.000
_cell.length_b   1.000
_cell.length_c   1.000
_cell.angle_alpha   90.00
_cell.angle_beta   90.00
_cell.angle_gamma   90.00
#
_symmetry.space_group_name_H-M   'P 1'
#
loop_
_entity.id
_entity.type
_entity.pdbx_description
1 polymer ?
#
loop_
_entity_poly.entity_id
_entity_poly.type
_entity_poly.pdbx_seq_one_letter_code
_entity_poly.pdbx_strand_id
1 'polypeptide(L)'
;MSNQPHQDIKHNSRLLHLFPQDLRPYVLLARLERPIGVWLLLIPGLWAIALAGAGNTATQIKTAILFAIGSIVMRAAGCVINDIWDRDLDKSVERTATRP
;
A
#
# COMPACT_ATOMS: atom_id res chain seq x y z
N MET A 1 -21.10 -27.93 -6.68
CA MET A 1 -20.45 -26.75 -7.29
C MET A 1 -20.15 -25.76 -6.18
N SER A 2 -18.92 -25.75 -5.68
CA SER A 2 -18.51 -24.89 -4.56
C SER A 2 -18.46 -23.43 -5.02
N ASN A 3 -19.35 -22.61 -4.46
CA ASN A 3 -19.31 -21.14 -4.57
C ASN A 3 -18.02 -20.64 -3.90
N GLN A 4 -16.96 -20.52 -4.68
CA GLN A 4 -15.76 -19.77 -4.29
C GLN A 4 -16.02 -18.32 -4.68
N PRO A 5 -16.14 -17.37 -3.73
CA PRO A 5 -16.17 -15.96 -4.11
C PRO A 5 -14.84 -15.65 -4.79
N HIS A 6 -14.91 -15.18 -6.04
CA HIS A 6 -13.77 -14.67 -6.82
C HIS A 6 -13.21 -13.40 -6.15
N GLN A 7 -12.54 -13.56 -5.00
CA GLN A 7 -11.63 -12.57 -4.45
C GLN A 7 -10.23 -12.98 -4.88
N ASP A 8 -9.96 -12.78 -6.17
CA ASP A 8 -8.72 -13.17 -6.86
C ASP A 8 -7.57 -12.18 -6.53
N ILE A 9 -7.44 -11.85 -5.25
CA ILE A 9 -6.30 -11.16 -4.69
C ILE A 9 -5.40 -12.26 -4.16
N LYS A 10 -4.37 -12.63 -4.94
CA LYS A 10 -3.23 -13.39 -4.44
C LYS A 10 -2.57 -12.57 -3.32
N HIS A 11 -3.05 -12.73 -2.10
CA HIS A 11 -2.38 -12.24 -0.91
C HIS A 11 -1.02 -12.92 -0.88
N ASN A 12 0.04 -12.13 -0.70
CA ASN A 12 1.38 -12.69 -0.62
C ASN A 12 1.52 -13.38 0.75
N SER A 13 1.03 -14.62 0.85
CA SER A 13 0.84 -15.38 2.10
C SER A 13 2.12 -15.42 2.94
N ARG A 14 3.29 -15.41 2.28
CA ARG A 14 4.61 -15.42 2.95
C ARG A 14 4.84 -14.21 3.87
N LEU A 15 4.36 -13.02 3.52
CA LEU A 15 4.53 -11.83 4.37
C LEU A 15 3.59 -11.85 5.57
N LEU A 16 2.37 -12.36 5.39
CA LEU A 16 1.37 -12.48 6.46
C LEU A 16 1.77 -13.50 7.54
N HIS A 17 2.56 -14.51 7.19
CA HIS A 17 3.08 -15.49 8.15
C HIS A 17 4.21 -14.94 9.04
N LEU A 18 4.86 -13.83 8.66
CA LEU A 18 5.89 -13.19 9.49
C LEU A 18 5.30 -12.37 10.64
N PHE A 19 4.00 -12.04 10.58
CA PHE A 19 3.33 -11.22 11.59
C PHE A 19 2.41 -12.06 12.51
N PRO A 20 2.31 -11.69 13.80
CA PRO A 20 1.36 -12.28 14.75
C PRO A 20 -0.08 -12.20 14.24
N GLN A 21 -0.94 -13.13 14.65
CA GLN A 21 -2.31 -13.25 14.13
C GLN A 21 -3.13 -11.96 14.32
N ASP A 22 -2.90 -11.24 15.42
CA ASP A 22 -3.62 -10.00 15.76
C ASP A 22 -3.22 -8.80 14.88
N LEU A 23 -2.02 -8.83 14.27
CA LEU A 23 -1.50 -7.77 13.41
C LEU A 23 -1.83 -7.97 11.93
N ARG A 24 -2.22 -9.19 11.54
CA ARG A 24 -2.62 -9.52 10.16
C ARG A 24 -3.72 -8.59 9.61
N PRO A 25 -4.82 -8.31 10.31
CA PRO A 25 -5.85 -7.40 9.77
C PRO A 25 -5.31 -6.00 9.51
N TYR A 26 -4.39 -5.48 10.33
CA TYR A 26 -3.77 -4.17 10.10
C TYR A 26 -2.81 -4.18 8.90
N VAL A 27 -2.07 -5.27 8.69
CA VAL A 27 -1.17 -5.44 7.54
C VAL A 27 -1.95 -5.56 6.22
N LEU A 28 -3.07 -6.29 6.24
CA LEU A 28 -4.03 -6.36 5.12
C LEU A 28 -4.65 -5.00 4.84
N LEU A 29 -5.14 -4.31 5.87
CA LEU A 29 -5.79 -3.00 5.74
C LEU A 29 -4.81 -1.94 5.21
N ALA A 30 -3.58 -1.95 5.69
CA ALA A 30 -2.51 -1.09 5.20
C ALA A 30 -1.97 -1.53 3.82
N ARG A 31 -2.47 -2.64 3.26
CA ARG A 31 -2.02 -3.26 1.99
C ARG A 31 -0.50 -3.45 1.91
N LEU A 32 0.13 -3.70 3.06
CA LEU A 32 1.58 -3.92 3.20
C LEU A 32 2.03 -5.20 2.48
N GLU A 33 1.10 -6.09 2.19
CA GLU A 33 1.30 -7.29 1.35
C GLU A 33 1.60 -6.99 -0.13
N ARG A 34 1.30 -5.77 -0.61
CA ARG A 34 1.54 -5.33 -1.99
C ARG A 34 2.63 -4.25 -2.03
N PRO A 35 3.91 -4.65 -1.90
CA PRO A 35 5.01 -3.70 -1.83
C PRO A 35 5.16 -2.88 -3.12
N ILE A 36 4.58 -3.34 -4.24
CA ILE A 36 4.59 -2.64 -5.53
C ILE A 36 4.15 -1.17 -5.42
N GLY A 37 3.15 -0.87 -4.58
CA GLY A 37 2.67 0.50 -4.39
C GLY A 37 3.65 1.39 -3.64
N VAL A 38 4.42 0.82 -2.71
CA VAL A 38 5.48 1.53 -1.99
C VAL A 38 6.66 1.76 -2.93
N TRP A 39 7.07 0.75 -3.70
CA TRP A 39 8.16 0.88 -4.68
C TRP A 39 7.89 1.96 -5.73
N LEU A 40 6.63 2.08 -6.19
CA LEU A 40 6.21 3.12 -7.14
C LEU A 40 6.41 4.54 -6.61
N LEU A 41 6.25 4.77 -5.30
CA LEU A 41 6.56 6.06 -4.69
C LEU A 41 8.06 6.19 -4.37
N LEU A 42 8.66 5.14 -3.82
CA LEU A 42 10.02 5.14 -3.29
C LEU A 42 11.05 5.40 -4.39
N ILE A 43 11.00 4.67 -5.50
CA ILE A 43 12.02 4.72 -6.56
C ILE A 43 12.16 6.14 -7.14
N PRO A 44 11.10 6.79 -7.69
CA PRO A 44 11.23 8.14 -8.23
C PRO A 44 11.61 9.17 -7.16
N GLY A 45 11.18 8.98 -5.91
CA GLY A 45 11.59 9.86 -4.80
C GLY A 45 13.06 9.73 -4.42
N LEU A 46 13.63 8.52 -4.45
CA LEU A 46 15.06 8.32 -4.25
C LEU A 46 15.88 8.97 -5.35
N TRP A 47 15.42 8.90 -6.62
CA TRP A 47 16.05 9.65 -7.72
C TRP A 47 15.96 11.16 -7.50
N ALA A 48 14.82 11.68 -7.05
CA ALA A 48 14.67 13.09 -6.73
C ALA A 48 15.61 13.53 -5.60
N ILE A 49 15.75 12.74 -4.54
CA ILE A 49 16.66 13.02 -3.40
C ILE A 49 18.13 12.97 -3.85
N ALA A 50 18.50 12.00 -4.71
CA ALA A 50 19.84 11.90 -5.26
C ALA A 50 20.18 13.09 -6.18
N LEU A 51 19.24 13.48 -7.06
CA LEU A 51 19.40 14.61 -7.97
C LEU A 51 19.34 15.98 -7.26
N ALA A 52 18.67 16.07 -6.11
CA ALA A 52 18.57 17.30 -5.33
C ALA A 52 19.95 17.82 -4.87
N GLY A 53 20.97 16.96 -4.81
CA GLY A 53 22.39 17.32 -4.95
C GLY A 53 23.01 18.30 -3.95
N ALA A 54 22.26 18.87 -3.00
CA ALA A 54 22.66 20.10 -2.30
C ALA A 54 22.92 19.94 -0.79
N GLY A 55 23.16 18.72 -0.29
CA GLY A 55 23.33 18.48 1.15
C GLY A 55 24.39 17.44 1.49
N ASN A 56 24.91 17.52 2.72
CA ASN A 56 25.78 16.50 3.30
C ASN A 56 25.15 15.11 3.14
N THR A 57 25.95 14.09 2.78
CA THR A 57 25.54 12.69 2.65
C THR A 57 24.70 12.19 3.83
N ALA A 58 25.03 12.60 5.06
CA ALA A 58 24.24 12.24 6.24
C ALA A 58 22.80 12.80 6.21
N THR A 59 22.61 14.01 5.66
CA THR A 59 21.30 14.62 5.49
C THR A 59 20.51 13.93 4.39
N GLN A 60 21.17 13.58 3.28
CA GLN A 60 20.52 12.84 2.19
C GLN A 60 20.03 11.46 2.64
N ILE A 61 20.85 10.72 3.40
CA ILE A 61 20.46 9.42 3.97
C ILE A 61 19.26 9.59 4.91
N LYS A 62 19.29 10.60 5.79
CA LYS A 62 18.18 10.89 6.70
C LYS A 62 16.89 11.19 5.93
N THR A 63 16.97 12.01 4.88
CA THR A 63 15.82 12.34 4.02
C THR A 63 15.31 11.11 3.27
N ALA A 64 16.21 10.24 2.76
CA ALA A 64 15.83 9.00 2.10
C ALA A 64 15.09 8.03 3.05
N ILE A 65 15.55 7.88 4.29
CA ILE A 65 14.87 7.06 5.31
C ILE A 65 13.49 7.65 5.63
N LEU A 66 13.41 8.97 5.84
CA LEU A 66 12.14 9.62 6.14
C LEU A 66 11.15 9.49 4.96
N PHE A 67 11.65 9.62 3.74
CA PHE A 67 10.85 9.42 2.53
C PHE A 67 10.41 7.96 2.37
N ALA A 68 11.26 6.99 2.72
CA ALA A 68 10.89 5.59 2.72
C ALA A 68 9.72 5.31 3.67
N ILE A 69 9.80 5.79 4.92
CA ILE A 69 8.70 5.70 5.88
C ILE A 69 7.46 6.42 5.34
N GLY A 70 7.63 7.63 4.81
CA GLY A 70 6.55 8.42 4.20
C GLY A 70 5.85 7.71 3.05
N SER A 71 6.60 7.02 2.18
CA SER A 71 6.03 6.27 1.05
C SER A 71 5.16 5.09 1.50
N ILE A 72 5.53 4.41 2.59
CA ILE A 72 4.73 3.34 3.19
C ILE A 72 3.43 3.94 3.75
N VAL A 73 3.55 5.00 4.54
CA VAL A 73 2.40 5.69 5.16
C VAL A 73 1.46 6.26 4.09
N MET A 74 2.00 6.91 3.07
CA MET A 74 1.23 7.51 1.97
C MET A 74 0.51 6.45 1.14
N ARG A 75 1.12 5.27 0.93
CA ARG A 75 0.44 4.16 0.27
C ARG A 75 -0.74 3.66 1.11
N ALA A 76 -0.55 3.48 2.41
CA ALA A 76 -1.63 3.09 3.31
C ALA A 76 -2.76 4.13 3.31
N ALA A 77 -2.44 5.42 3.46
CA ALA A 77 -3.40 6.52 3.43
C ALA A 77 -4.14 6.62 2.10
N GLY A 78 -3.44 6.53 0.98
CA GLY A 78 -4.05 6.56 -0.35
C GLY A 78 -5.00 5.38 -0.60
N CYS A 79 -4.68 4.20 -0.05
CA CYS A 79 -5.58 3.05 -0.12
C CYS A 79 -6.84 3.26 0.74
N VAL A 80 -6.69 3.79 1.95
CA VAL A 80 -7.84 4.10 2.83
C VAL A 80 -8.74 5.16 2.20
N ILE A 81 -8.17 6.24 1.66
CA ILE A 81 -8.93 7.30 0.99
C ILE A 81 -9.62 6.78 -0.26
N ASN A 82 -8.92 5.96 -1.06
CA ASN A 82 -9.53 5.32 -2.23
C ASN A 82 -10.70 4.44 -1.80
N ASP A 83 -10.56 3.62 -0.77
CA ASP A 83 -11.64 2.75 -0.27
C ASP A 83 -12.84 3.56 0.26
N ILE A 84 -12.62 4.75 0.83
CA ILE A 84 -13.69 5.66 1.26
C ILE A 84 -14.44 6.24 0.04
N TRP A 85 -13.71 6.70 -0.99
CA TRP A 85 -14.32 7.30 -2.18
C TRP A 85 -15.01 6.22 -3.05
N ASP A 86 -14.36 5.09 -3.26
CA ASP A 86 -14.88 3.98 -4.06
C ASP A 86 -16.15 3.39 -3.44
N ARG A 87 -16.41 3.59 -2.14
CA ARG A 87 -17.59 3.06 -1.44
C ARG A 87 -18.93 3.52 -2.05
N ASP A 88 -19.01 4.74 -2.53
CA ASP A 88 -20.26 5.28 -3.07
C ASP A 88 -20.33 5.16 -4.61
N LEU A 89 -19.18 5.04 -5.28
CA LEU A 89 -19.10 4.72 -6.71
C LEU A 89 -19.39 3.23 -6.98
N ASP A 90 -18.86 2.32 -6.17
CA ASP A 90 -19.12 0.86 -6.25
C ASP A 90 -20.62 0.54 -6.09
N LYS A 91 -21.40 1.38 -5.39
CA LYS A 91 -22.86 1.20 -5.25
C LYS A 91 -23.65 1.53 -6.52
N SER A 92 -23.04 2.28 -7.44
CA SER A 92 -23.71 2.79 -8.65
C SER A 92 -23.51 1.92 -9.90
N VAL A 93 -22.71 0.85 -9.80
CA VAL A 93 -22.43 -0.07 -10.90
C VAL A 93 -23.12 -1.41 -10.64
N GLU A 94 -24.01 -1.84 -11.55
CA GLU A 94 -24.77 -3.11 -11.44
C GLU A 94 -23.88 -4.36 -11.26
N ARG A 95 -22.58 -4.27 -11.59
CA ARG A 95 -21.61 -5.36 -11.48
C ARG A 95 -21.01 -5.54 -10.07
N THR A 96 -21.25 -4.62 -9.15
CA THR A 96 -20.74 -4.62 -7.75
C THR A 96 -21.86 -4.61 -6.70
N ALA A 97 -23.14 -4.65 -7.13
CA ALA A 97 -24.32 -4.64 -6.26
C ALA A 97 -24.44 -5.84 -5.30
N THR A 98 -23.65 -6.91 -5.52
CA THR A 98 -23.61 -8.12 -4.68
C THR A 98 -22.35 -8.23 -3.83
N ARG A 99 -21.52 -7.18 -3.74
CA ARG A 99 -20.57 -7.09 -2.63
C ARG A 99 -21.39 -6.98 -1.33
N PRO A 100 -21.18 -7.85 -0.34
CA PRO A 100 -21.87 -7.76 0.95
C PRO A 100 -21.57 -6.45 1.66
#